data_AF-A0A3L7W214-F1
#
_entry.id   AF-A0A3L7W214-F1
#
_cell.length_a   1.000
_cell.length_b   1.000
_cell.length_c   1.000
_cell.angle_alpha   90.00
_cell.angle_beta   90.00
_cell.angle_gamma   90.00
#
_symmetry.space_group_name_H-M   'P 1'
#
loop_
_entity.id
_entity.type
_entity.pdbx_description
1 polymer ?
#
loop_
_entity_poly.entity_id
_entity_poly.type
_entity_poly.pdbx_seq_one_letter_code
_entity_poly.pdbx_strand_id
1 'polypeptide(L)'
;MSGARRSRFLDGDRLARFADTAAEIGVAEVSRPWAETYIAIGVAFVVAHFANGGATTLAGAAAALLAAVGVSAVRRSEVPGLRTGSEVVLGGLMALAVVGAGRMVPTGIIAAITLVAGLALLRAVVAWEFHLRQIPGGATHRDRVAALAVSTLILFAASIGVAALVPGIITIPGTPSARPDAVGPFAILAVGVGSAIAAMLLAGRMASLRREPQAAIFRDALGAGAINGAASILFAALGAARLAGPAGLAILFYARELWAATPEGERRDQRLLLEIAALVLATAAAMLWIGVGR
;
A
#
# COMPACT_ATOMS: atom_id res chain seq x y z
N MET A 1 47.45 -3.70 6.24
CA MET A 1 46.96 -4.29 4.98
C MET A 1 46.02 -5.45 5.33
N SER A 2 44.84 -5.46 4.70
CA SER A 2 43.74 -6.46 4.62
C SER A 2 43.25 -7.15 5.91
N GLY A 3 41.99 -7.06 6.35
CA GLY A 3 40.76 -6.56 5.72
C GLY A 3 40.08 -7.62 4.85
N ALA A 4 38.91 -8.09 5.31
CA ALA A 4 37.87 -8.85 4.61
C ALA A 4 37.91 -10.40 4.62
N ARG A 5 37.09 -11.00 5.51
CA ARG A 5 36.28 -12.23 5.26
C ARG A 5 35.24 -12.43 6.37
N ARG A 6 34.18 -11.62 6.37
CA ARG A 6 32.94 -11.86 7.16
C ARG A 6 31.75 -11.24 6.45
N SER A 7 31.28 -11.87 5.39
CA SER A 7 30.02 -11.50 4.74
C SER A 7 29.48 -12.66 3.90
N ARG A 8 28.75 -13.60 4.54
CA ARG A 8 27.77 -14.44 3.81
C ARG A 8 26.83 -15.35 4.64
N PHE A 9 26.66 -15.15 5.94
CA PHE A 9 25.83 -16.08 6.75
C PHE A 9 24.66 -15.44 7.52
N LEU A 10 24.35 -14.15 7.33
CA LEU A 10 23.28 -13.47 8.08
C LEU A 10 21.93 -13.37 7.35
N ASP A 11 21.82 -13.82 6.10
CA ASP A 11 20.55 -13.82 5.35
C ASP A 11 19.80 -15.17 5.40
N GLY A 12 20.52 -16.28 5.59
CA GLY A 12 19.91 -17.61 5.67
C GLY A 12 18.95 -17.75 6.86
N ASP A 13 19.38 -17.31 8.06
CA ASP A 13 18.55 -17.37 9.28
C ASP A 13 17.35 -16.43 9.27
N ARG A 14 17.39 -15.36 8.45
CA ARG A 14 16.26 -14.43 8.29
C ARG A 14 15.25 -14.95 7.29
N LEU A 15 15.73 -15.50 6.17
CA LEU A 15 14.91 -16.19 5.20
C LEU A 15 14.30 -17.46 5.80
N ALA A 16 15.06 -18.20 6.62
CA ALA A 16 14.57 -19.35 7.37
C ALA A 16 13.52 -18.92 8.40
N ARG A 17 13.71 -17.83 9.15
CA ARG A 17 12.66 -17.31 10.04
C ARG A 17 11.43 -16.81 9.30
N PHE A 18 11.58 -16.18 8.13
CA PHE A 18 10.44 -15.75 7.30
C PHE A 18 9.72 -16.95 6.68
N ALA A 19 10.47 -17.98 6.27
CA ALA A 19 9.96 -19.24 5.73
C ALA A 19 9.33 -20.12 6.82
N ASP A 20 9.87 -20.13 8.03
CA ASP A 20 9.31 -20.79 9.21
C ASP A 20 8.03 -20.08 9.65
N THR A 21 8.02 -18.74 9.64
CA THR A 21 6.78 -17.96 9.83
C THR A 21 5.78 -18.30 8.72
N ALA A 22 6.23 -18.48 7.47
CA ALA A 22 5.36 -18.85 6.35
C ALA A 22 4.89 -20.32 6.40
N ALA A 23 5.66 -21.22 7.02
CA ALA A 23 5.33 -22.63 7.20
C ALA A 23 4.37 -22.83 8.39
N GLU A 24 4.51 -22.04 9.46
CA GLU A 24 3.59 -22.00 10.60
C GLU A 24 2.20 -21.47 10.20
N ILE A 25 2.13 -20.63 9.15
CA ILE A 25 0.88 -20.17 8.52
C ILE A 25 0.08 -21.32 7.87
N GLY A 26 0.73 -22.44 7.54
CA GLY A 26 0.07 -23.58 6.87
C GLY A 26 -0.69 -24.53 7.79
N VAL A 27 -0.47 -24.48 9.11
CA VAL A 27 -0.95 -25.52 10.06
C VAL A 27 -1.77 -24.94 11.22
N ALA A 28 -1.79 -23.62 11.43
CA ALA A 28 -2.61 -23.00 12.47
C ALA A 28 -4.08 -22.95 12.04
N GLU A 29 -4.99 -23.46 12.90
CA GLU A 29 -6.43 -23.26 12.73
C GLU A 29 -6.72 -21.76 12.55
N VAL A 30 -7.28 -21.41 11.39
CA VAL A 30 -7.63 -20.03 11.07
C VAL A 30 -8.77 -19.62 11.98
N SER A 31 -8.56 -18.59 12.80
CA SER A 31 -9.64 -18.08 13.66
C SER A 31 -10.85 -17.68 12.81
N ARG A 32 -12.05 -17.87 13.36
CA ARG A 32 -13.29 -17.55 12.65
C ARG A 32 -13.30 -16.14 12.03
N PRO A 33 -12.83 -15.08 12.72
CA PRO A 33 -12.76 -13.74 12.14
C PRO A 33 -11.82 -13.65 10.92
N TRP A 34 -10.70 -14.37 10.91
CA TRP A 34 -9.84 -14.46 9.72
C TRP A 34 -10.53 -15.15 8.56
N ALA A 35 -11.21 -16.27 8.81
CA ALA A 35 -11.93 -17.01 7.79
C ALA A 35 -13.03 -16.14 7.14
N GLU A 36 -13.83 -15.44 7.94
CA GLU A 36 -14.85 -14.50 7.47
C GLU A 36 -14.24 -13.36 6.64
N THR A 37 -13.09 -12.83 7.06
CA THR A 37 -12.36 -11.78 6.33
C THR A 37 -11.85 -12.28 4.98
N TYR A 38 -11.27 -13.48 4.93
CA TYR A 38 -10.76 -14.09 3.69
C TYR A 38 -11.87 -14.37 2.71
N ILE A 39 -13.02 -14.88 3.18
CA ILE A 39 -14.19 -15.11 2.34
C ILE A 39 -14.70 -13.79 1.77
N ALA A 40 -14.85 -12.75 2.60
CA ALA A 40 -15.31 -11.44 2.14
C ALA A 40 -14.41 -10.84 1.06
N ILE A 41 -13.08 -10.89 1.26
CA ILE A 41 -12.11 -10.42 0.26
C ILE A 41 -12.14 -11.29 -1.00
N GLY A 42 -12.24 -12.61 -0.85
CA GLY A 42 -12.35 -13.55 -1.97
C GLY A 42 -13.58 -13.28 -2.84
N VAL A 43 -14.74 -13.03 -2.22
CA VAL A 43 -15.96 -12.64 -2.94
C VAL A 43 -15.75 -11.32 -3.67
N ALA A 44 -15.22 -10.29 -3.00
CA ALA A 44 -14.96 -9.00 -3.65
C ALA A 44 -13.94 -9.11 -4.80
N PHE A 45 -12.93 -9.97 -4.65
CA PHE A 45 -11.95 -10.29 -5.69
C PHE A 45 -12.62 -10.89 -6.91
N VAL A 46 -13.48 -11.91 -6.73
CA VAL A 46 -14.22 -12.56 -7.82
C VAL A 46 -15.13 -11.55 -8.51
N VAL A 47 -15.87 -10.74 -7.73
CA VAL A 47 -16.73 -9.69 -8.29
C VAL A 47 -15.90 -8.70 -9.12
N ALA A 48 -14.79 -8.18 -8.60
CA ALA A 48 -13.95 -7.23 -9.33
C ALA A 48 -13.28 -7.83 -10.59
N HIS A 49 -12.94 -9.12 -10.54
CA HIS A 49 -12.29 -9.84 -11.63
C HIS A 49 -13.24 -10.07 -12.81
N PHE A 50 -14.53 -10.36 -12.55
CA PHE A 50 -15.50 -10.68 -13.59
C PHE A 50 -16.48 -9.54 -13.92
N ALA A 51 -16.61 -8.53 -13.05
CA ALA A 51 -17.49 -7.39 -13.30
C ALA A 51 -16.84 -6.30 -14.17
N ASN A 52 -17.69 -5.45 -14.74
CA ASN A 52 -17.31 -4.29 -15.55
C ASN A 52 -17.97 -3.01 -15.03
N GLY A 53 -17.40 -1.86 -15.38
CA GLY A 53 -17.94 -0.55 -15.01
C GLY A 53 -17.90 -0.28 -13.50
N GLY A 54 -18.87 0.45 -12.96
CA GLY A 54 -18.87 0.87 -11.55
C GLY A 54 -18.94 -0.26 -10.51
N ALA A 55 -19.26 -1.49 -10.92
CA ALA A 55 -19.25 -2.63 -10.01
C ALA A 55 -17.84 -2.95 -9.48
N THR A 56 -16.79 -2.64 -10.24
CA THR A 56 -15.40 -2.91 -9.82
C THR A 56 -14.92 -1.94 -8.75
N THR A 57 -15.29 -0.66 -8.85
CA THR A 57 -14.98 0.33 -7.81
C THR A 57 -15.70 0.01 -6.51
N LEU A 58 -16.98 -0.40 -6.59
CA LEU A 58 -17.76 -0.84 -5.44
C LEU A 58 -17.16 -2.08 -4.78
N ALA A 59 -16.74 -3.08 -5.57
CA ALA A 59 -16.08 -4.27 -5.06
C ALA A 59 -14.77 -3.94 -4.32
N GLY A 60 -13.96 -3.02 -4.86
CA GLY A 60 -12.76 -2.51 -4.20
C GLY A 60 -13.04 -1.81 -2.88
N ALA A 61 -14.00 -0.89 -2.86
CA ALA A 61 -14.40 -0.18 -1.66
C ALA A 61 -14.98 -1.13 -0.60
N ALA A 62 -15.82 -2.08 -1.01
CA ALA A 62 -16.35 -3.12 -0.14
C ALA A 62 -15.23 -3.98 0.44
N ALA A 63 -14.25 -4.40 -0.37
CA ALA A 63 -13.10 -5.16 0.12
C ALA A 63 -12.31 -4.40 1.19
N ALA A 64 -12.04 -3.11 0.96
CA ALA A 64 -11.33 -2.27 1.93
C ALA A 64 -12.10 -2.15 3.26
N LEU A 65 -13.41 -1.90 3.20
CA LEU A 65 -14.25 -1.76 4.39
C LEU A 65 -14.44 -3.09 5.14
N LEU A 66 -14.70 -4.18 4.41
CA LEU A 66 -14.87 -5.50 4.99
C LEU A 66 -13.58 -6.02 5.62
N ALA A 67 -12.43 -5.75 4.99
CA ALA A 67 -11.14 -6.08 5.58
C ALA A 67 -10.84 -5.24 6.83
N ALA A 68 -11.17 -3.95 6.82
CA ALA A 68 -11.05 -3.10 8.00
C ALA A 68 -11.91 -3.62 9.18
N VAL A 69 -13.16 -4.00 8.91
CA VAL A 69 -14.06 -4.59 9.91
C VAL A 69 -13.54 -5.96 10.38
N GLY A 70 -13.12 -6.80 9.45
CA GLY A 70 -12.57 -8.13 9.70
C GLY A 70 -11.32 -8.10 10.56
N VAL A 71 -10.35 -7.24 10.22
CA VAL A 71 -9.13 -7.04 11.02
C VAL A 71 -9.44 -6.48 12.41
N SER A 72 -10.45 -5.60 12.55
CA SER A 72 -10.91 -5.14 13.86
C SER A 72 -11.54 -6.27 14.68
N ALA A 73 -12.22 -7.23 14.04
CA ALA A 73 -12.74 -8.44 14.69
C ALA A 73 -11.60 -9.38 15.11
N VAL A 74 -10.62 -9.63 14.23
CA VAL A 74 -9.40 -10.40 14.52
C VAL A 74 -8.65 -9.81 15.72
N ARG A 75 -8.46 -8.48 15.76
CA ARG A 75 -7.82 -7.82 16.90
C ARG A 75 -8.53 -8.15 18.21
N ARG A 76 -9.87 -8.04 18.22
CA ARG A 76 -10.67 -8.29 19.42
C ARG A 76 -10.59 -9.75 19.88
N SER A 77 -10.44 -10.70 18.97
CA SER A 77 -10.34 -12.12 19.31
C SER A 77 -8.93 -12.56 19.69
N GLU A 78 -7.91 -12.15 18.94
CA GLU A 78 -6.54 -12.67 19.06
C GLU A 78 -5.66 -11.82 19.99
N VAL A 79 -5.96 -10.52 20.13
CA VAL A 79 -5.23 -9.61 21.01
C VAL A 79 -6.18 -8.80 21.89
N PRO A 80 -6.81 -9.41 22.89
CA PRO A 80 -7.72 -8.73 23.80
C PRO A 80 -7.02 -7.54 24.49
N GLY A 81 -7.70 -6.40 24.57
CA GLY A 81 -7.18 -5.19 25.23
C GLY A 81 -6.36 -4.24 24.34
N LEU A 82 -5.97 -4.67 23.13
CA LEU A 82 -5.35 -3.76 22.18
C LEU A 82 -6.40 -2.79 21.59
N ARG A 83 -6.20 -1.49 21.77
CA ARG A 83 -7.07 -0.45 21.19
C ARG A 83 -7.03 -0.50 19.66
N THR A 84 -8.08 -0.03 19.00
CA THR A 84 -8.08 0.16 17.54
C THR A 84 -6.92 1.06 17.13
N GLY A 85 -6.18 0.62 16.12
CA GLY A 85 -5.06 1.38 15.58
C GLY A 85 -4.92 1.19 14.07
N SER A 86 -3.68 1.33 13.61
CA SER A 86 -3.29 1.33 12.20
C SER A 86 -3.46 0.00 11.48
N GLU A 87 -3.64 -1.12 12.18
CA GLU A 87 -3.91 -2.43 11.57
C GLU A 87 -5.12 -2.39 10.64
N VAL A 88 -6.15 -1.61 10.99
CA VAL A 88 -7.41 -1.51 10.26
C VAL A 88 -7.18 -0.80 8.93
N VAL A 89 -6.34 0.24 8.95
CA VAL A 89 -5.91 0.97 7.74
C VAL A 89 -5.10 0.06 6.82
N LEU A 90 -4.11 -0.65 7.37
CA LEU A 90 -3.25 -1.54 6.60
C LEU A 90 -4.06 -2.70 5.98
N GLY A 91 -4.96 -3.30 6.76
CA GLY A 91 -5.85 -4.36 6.29
C GLY A 91 -6.77 -3.90 5.16
N GLY A 92 -7.40 -2.73 5.31
CA GLY A 92 -8.27 -2.17 4.28
C GLY A 92 -7.53 -1.84 2.97
N LEU A 93 -6.38 -1.17 3.07
CA LEU A 93 -5.58 -0.83 1.88
C LEU A 93 -4.96 -2.06 1.22
N MET A 94 -4.56 -3.06 1.99
CA MET A 94 -4.08 -4.31 1.44
C MET A 94 -5.19 -5.07 0.71
N ALA A 95 -6.39 -5.16 1.28
CA ALA A 95 -7.53 -5.79 0.59
C ALA A 95 -7.89 -5.08 -0.72
N LEU A 96 -7.86 -3.74 -0.73
CA LEU A 96 -8.01 -2.95 -1.96
C LEU A 96 -6.95 -3.32 -3.01
N ALA A 97 -5.69 -3.43 -2.59
CA ALA A 97 -4.59 -3.83 -3.45
C ALA A 97 -4.77 -5.26 -4.01
N VAL A 98 -5.16 -6.23 -3.17
CA VAL A 98 -5.39 -7.62 -3.59
C VAL A 98 -6.50 -7.71 -4.63
N VAL A 99 -7.63 -7.05 -4.39
CA VAL A 99 -8.78 -7.05 -5.31
C VAL A 99 -8.44 -6.35 -6.62
N GLY A 100 -7.71 -5.23 -6.57
CA GLY A 100 -7.26 -4.55 -7.78
C GLY A 100 -6.22 -5.34 -8.59
N ALA A 101 -5.28 -6.00 -7.91
CA ALA A 101 -4.31 -6.89 -8.57
C ALA A 101 -5.01 -8.07 -9.27
N GLY A 102 -6.06 -8.61 -8.66
CA GLY A 102 -6.90 -9.65 -9.24
C GLY A 102 -7.42 -9.30 -10.63
N ARG A 103 -7.78 -8.04 -10.85
CA ARG A 103 -8.29 -7.57 -12.15
C ARG A 103 -7.21 -7.47 -13.24
N MET A 104 -5.93 -7.44 -12.87
CA MET A 104 -4.82 -7.29 -13.81
C MET A 104 -4.27 -8.63 -14.30
N VAL A 105 -4.59 -9.73 -13.60
CA VAL A 105 -4.06 -11.05 -13.90
C VAL A 105 -5.04 -11.87 -14.75
N PRO A 106 -4.54 -12.79 -15.59
CA PRO A 106 -5.40 -13.72 -16.33
C PRO A 106 -6.20 -14.63 -15.39
N THR A 107 -7.41 -14.99 -15.81
CA THR A 107 -8.24 -16.00 -15.12
C THR A 107 -7.52 -17.36 -15.08
N GLY A 108 -7.71 -18.11 -14.00
CA GLY A 108 -7.13 -19.44 -13.80
C GLY A 108 -6.18 -19.49 -12.61
N ILE A 109 -5.13 -20.30 -12.72
CA ILE A 109 -4.19 -20.56 -11.62
C ILE A 109 -3.51 -19.27 -11.14
N ILE A 110 -3.19 -18.34 -12.06
CA ILE A 110 -2.55 -17.07 -11.70
C ILE A 110 -3.46 -16.23 -10.78
N ALA A 111 -4.75 -16.10 -11.11
CA ALA A 111 -5.72 -15.40 -10.26
C ALA A 111 -5.84 -16.03 -8.86
N ALA A 112 -5.85 -17.36 -8.78
CA ALA A 112 -5.84 -18.08 -7.51
C ALA A 112 -4.57 -17.79 -6.70
N ILE A 113 -3.38 -17.85 -7.32
CA ILE A 113 -2.10 -17.52 -6.69
C ILE A 113 -2.11 -16.06 -6.20
N THR A 114 -2.60 -15.12 -7.00
CA THR A 114 -2.70 -13.70 -6.62
C THR A 114 -3.58 -13.53 -5.39
N LEU A 115 -4.73 -14.20 -5.33
CA LEU A 115 -5.61 -14.14 -4.17
C LEU A 115 -4.94 -14.74 -2.93
N VAL A 116 -4.39 -15.96 -3.02
CA VAL A 116 -3.75 -16.63 -1.87
C VAL A 116 -2.55 -15.83 -1.37
N ALA A 117 -1.65 -15.39 -2.25
CA ALA A 117 -0.50 -14.58 -1.88
C ALA A 117 -0.93 -13.24 -1.28
N GLY A 118 -1.98 -12.62 -1.82
CA GLY A 118 -2.56 -11.39 -1.31
C GLY A 118 -3.11 -11.52 0.11
N LEU A 119 -3.87 -12.60 0.38
CA LEU A 119 -4.40 -12.89 1.71
C LEU A 119 -3.30 -13.23 2.72
N ALA A 120 -2.27 -13.96 2.29
CA ALA A 120 -1.09 -14.25 3.12
C ALA A 120 -0.32 -12.98 3.49
N LEU A 121 -0.09 -12.07 2.52
CA LEU A 121 0.54 -10.78 2.76
C LEU A 121 -0.30 -9.91 3.70
N LEU A 122 -1.62 -9.88 3.53
CA LEU A 122 -2.52 -9.16 4.44
C LEU A 122 -2.39 -9.69 5.87
N ARG A 123 -2.41 -11.02 6.06
CA ARG A 123 -2.20 -11.63 7.38
C ARG A 123 -0.84 -11.26 7.96
N ALA A 124 0.22 -11.37 7.18
CA ALA A 124 1.58 -11.07 7.61
C ALA A 124 1.73 -9.61 8.05
N VAL A 125 1.20 -8.65 7.28
CA VAL A 125 1.24 -7.22 7.60
C VAL A 125 0.46 -6.91 8.88
N VAL A 126 -0.74 -7.49 9.04
CA VAL A 126 -1.58 -7.28 10.23
C VAL A 126 -0.94 -7.88 11.47
N ALA A 127 -0.43 -9.12 11.38
CA ALA A 127 0.26 -9.78 12.49
C ALA A 127 1.53 -9.01 12.90
N TRP A 128 2.29 -8.53 11.93
CA TRP A 128 3.46 -7.68 12.18
C TRP A 128 3.07 -6.37 12.88
N GLU A 129 1.96 -5.74 12.49
CA GLU A 129 1.47 -4.53 13.15
C GLU A 129 1.03 -4.81 14.60
N PHE A 130 0.36 -5.93 14.85
CA PHE A 130 0.03 -6.33 16.23
C PHE A 130 1.28 -6.50 17.08
N HIS A 131 2.30 -7.18 16.55
CA HIS A 131 3.57 -7.35 17.24
C HIS A 131 4.22 -6.01 17.56
N LEU A 132 4.35 -5.11 16.58
CA LEU A 132 4.91 -3.77 16.76
C LEU A 132 4.21 -2.97 17.86
N ARG A 133 2.88 -3.07 17.93
CA ARG A 133 2.07 -2.32 18.90
C ARG A 133 2.10 -2.89 20.31
N GLN A 134 2.54 -4.13 20.48
CA GLN A 134 2.71 -4.79 21.78
C GLN A 134 4.11 -4.60 22.37
N ILE A 135 5.08 -4.06 21.62
CA ILE A 135 6.46 -3.88 22.10
C ILE A 135 6.49 -2.98 23.36
N PRO A 136 6.97 -3.49 24.51
CA PRO A 136 7.15 -2.68 25.71
C PRO A 136 8.14 -1.55 25.46
N GLY A 137 7.74 -0.29 25.73
CA GLY A 137 8.55 0.91 25.46
C GLY A 137 8.27 1.58 24.11
N GLY A 138 7.58 0.91 23.19
CA GLY A 138 7.16 1.42 21.88
C GLY A 138 8.17 1.18 20.75
N ALA A 139 7.76 1.53 19.52
CA ALA A 139 8.52 1.25 18.30
C ALA A 139 9.89 1.95 18.26
N THR A 140 10.94 1.17 18.00
CA THR A 140 12.32 1.65 17.85
C THR A 140 12.48 2.46 16.55
N HIS A 141 13.61 3.17 16.39
CA HIS A 141 13.90 3.87 15.13
C HIS A 141 13.88 2.92 13.93
N ARG A 142 14.44 1.71 14.08
CA ARG A 142 14.44 0.67 13.03
C ARG A 142 13.03 0.23 12.65
N ASP A 143 12.14 0.09 13.64
CA ASP A 143 10.74 -0.26 13.40
C ASP A 143 9.99 0.84 12.66
N ARG A 144 10.29 2.11 12.94
CA ARG A 144 9.71 3.25 12.22
C ARG A 144 10.18 3.31 10.77
N VAL A 145 11.45 3.00 10.50
CA VAL A 145 11.97 2.89 9.12
C VAL A 145 11.30 1.72 8.38
N ALA A 146 11.16 0.56 9.03
CA ALA A 146 10.44 -0.57 8.46
C ALA A 146 8.96 -0.22 8.22
N ALA A 147 8.31 0.49 9.14
CA ALA A 147 6.93 0.95 9.02
C ALA A 147 6.75 1.95 7.89
N LEU A 148 7.74 2.81 7.62
CA LEU A 148 7.75 3.68 6.46
C LEU A 148 7.84 2.86 5.16
N ALA A 149 8.78 1.92 5.07
CA ALA A 149 8.94 1.08 3.89
C ALA A 149 7.66 0.26 3.59
N VAL A 150 7.05 -0.34 4.62
CA VAL A 150 5.79 -1.09 4.48
C VAL A 150 4.65 -0.16 4.07
N SER A 151 4.52 1.03 4.66
CA SER A 151 3.51 2.03 4.24
C SER A 151 3.68 2.43 2.78
N THR A 152 4.92 2.71 2.34
CA THR A 152 5.22 3.08 0.96
C THR A 152 4.85 1.96 -0.02
N LEU A 153 5.17 0.71 0.32
CA LEU A 153 4.82 -0.44 -0.51
C LEU A 153 3.31 -0.69 -0.57
N ILE A 154 2.61 -0.52 0.56
CA ILE A 154 1.14 -0.62 0.60
C ILE A 154 0.50 0.52 -0.18
N LEU A 155 1.02 1.75 -0.09
CA LEU A 155 0.52 2.87 -0.89
C LEU A 155 0.68 2.57 -2.38
N PHE A 156 1.86 2.10 -2.79
CA PHE A 156 2.11 1.71 -4.17
C PHE A 156 1.09 0.66 -4.66
N ALA A 157 0.93 -0.43 -3.90
CA ALA A 157 0.02 -1.51 -4.24
C ALA A 157 -1.45 -1.07 -4.23
N ALA A 158 -1.85 -0.25 -3.25
CA ALA A 158 -3.20 0.31 -3.16
C ALA A 158 -3.49 1.28 -4.30
N SER A 159 -2.53 2.14 -4.68
CA SER A 159 -2.67 3.04 -5.83
C SER A 159 -2.78 2.29 -7.15
N ILE A 160 -2.04 1.18 -7.33
CA ILE A 160 -2.26 0.27 -8.46
C ILE A 160 -3.68 -0.30 -8.41
N GLY A 161 -4.10 -0.76 -7.23
CA GLY A 161 -5.43 -1.33 -7.05
C GLY A 161 -6.54 -0.35 -7.40
N VAL A 162 -6.48 0.89 -6.90
CA VAL A 162 -7.40 1.98 -7.25
C VAL A 162 -7.42 2.20 -8.76
N ALA A 163 -6.26 2.31 -9.39
CA ALA A 163 -6.17 2.53 -10.83
C ALA A 163 -6.75 1.36 -11.64
N ALA A 164 -6.58 0.11 -11.19
CA ALA A 164 -7.13 -1.07 -11.85
C ALA A 164 -8.65 -1.16 -11.70
N LEU A 165 -9.18 -0.73 -10.55
CA LEU A 165 -10.60 -0.84 -10.21
C LEU A 165 -11.44 0.30 -10.77
N VAL A 166 -10.85 1.47 -11.07
CA VAL A 166 -11.53 2.57 -11.74
C VAL A 166 -11.60 2.30 -13.25
N PRO A 167 -12.82 2.23 -13.84
CA PRO A 167 -12.99 2.00 -15.28
C PRO A 167 -12.26 3.05 -16.13
N GLY A 168 -11.62 2.61 -17.21
CA GLY A 168 -10.99 3.48 -18.20
C GLY A 168 -9.55 3.92 -17.89
N ILE A 169 -8.99 3.60 -16.72
CA ILE A 169 -7.63 4.03 -16.34
C ILE A 169 -6.57 3.00 -16.78
N ILE A 170 -6.85 1.71 -16.62
CA ILE A 170 -5.97 0.61 -17.05
C ILE A 170 -6.74 -0.29 -18.02
N THR A 171 -6.21 -0.54 -19.22
CA THR A 171 -6.78 -1.59 -20.11
C THR A 171 -6.39 -2.98 -19.60
N ILE A 172 -7.33 -3.91 -19.62
CA ILE A 172 -7.17 -5.23 -19.02
C ILE A 172 -7.07 -6.27 -20.13
N PRO A 173 -6.33 -7.38 -19.93
CA PRO A 173 -6.29 -8.46 -20.92
C PRO A 173 -7.72 -8.96 -21.24
N GLY A 174 -8.06 -9.03 -22.54
CA GLY A 174 -9.32 -9.64 -23.01
C GLY A 174 -10.49 -8.69 -23.28
N THR A 175 -10.37 -7.38 -23.07
CA THR A 175 -11.42 -6.42 -23.48
C THR A 175 -11.23 -5.98 -24.94
N PRO A 176 -12.25 -6.09 -25.82
CA PRO A 176 -12.18 -5.64 -27.21
C PRO A 176 -12.35 -4.12 -27.29
N SER A 177 -11.34 -3.38 -26.86
CA SER A 177 -11.22 -1.95 -27.16
C SER A 177 -9.76 -1.62 -27.46
N ALA A 178 -9.43 -1.65 -28.75
CA ALA A 178 -8.13 -1.28 -29.32
C ALA A 178 -7.99 0.24 -29.52
N ARG A 179 -8.71 1.05 -28.73
CA ARG A 179 -8.56 2.51 -28.69
C ARG A 179 -8.35 2.92 -27.24
N PRO A 180 -7.38 3.80 -26.93
CA PRO A 180 -7.38 4.47 -25.64
C PRO A 180 -8.65 5.31 -25.61
N ASP A 181 -9.70 4.82 -24.95
CA ASP A 181 -10.83 5.67 -24.63
C ASP A 181 -10.26 6.84 -23.82
N ALA A 182 -10.61 8.07 -24.21
CA ALA A 182 -10.19 9.25 -23.48
C ALA A 182 -10.61 9.06 -22.03
N VAL A 183 -9.64 9.03 -21.12
CA VAL A 183 -9.91 8.82 -19.70
C VAL A 183 -10.85 9.95 -19.25
N GLY A 184 -12.08 9.58 -18.89
CA GLY A 184 -13.08 10.56 -18.50
C GLY A 184 -12.62 11.33 -17.26
N PRO A 185 -12.98 12.63 -17.12
CA PRO A 185 -12.58 13.45 -15.99
C PRO A 185 -12.99 12.85 -14.63
N PHE A 186 -14.12 12.14 -14.58
CA PHE A 186 -14.57 11.43 -13.38
C PHE A 186 -13.65 10.27 -12.97
N ALA A 187 -13.06 9.55 -13.94
CA ALA A 187 -12.12 8.48 -13.66
C ALA A 187 -10.80 9.03 -13.10
N ILE A 188 -10.31 10.14 -13.69
CA ILE A 188 -9.12 10.87 -13.19
C ILE A 188 -9.35 11.31 -11.74
N LEU A 189 -10.51 11.92 -11.45
CA LEU A 189 -10.86 12.36 -10.10
C LEU A 189 -11.00 11.16 -9.14
N ALA A 190 -11.63 10.06 -9.56
CA ALA A 190 -11.79 8.88 -8.72
C ALA A 190 -10.45 8.27 -8.30
N VAL A 191 -9.48 8.17 -9.22
CA VAL A 191 -8.12 7.70 -8.90
C VAL A 191 -7.40 8.69 -7.99
N GLY A 192 -7.53 9.98 -8.26
CA GLY A 192 -7.02 11.06 -7.41
C GLY A 192 -7.50 10.95 -5.96
N VAL A 193 -8.80 10.81 -5.77
CA VAL A 193 -9.43 10.68 -4.45
C VAL A 193 -9.01 9.38 -3.76
N GLY A 194 -8.99 8.25 -4.48
CA GLY A 194 -8.55 6.97 -3.91
C GLY A 194 -7.10 7.02 -3.41
N SER A 195 -6.19 7.57 -4.21
CA SER A 195 -4.78 7.75 -3.83
C SER A 195 -4.61 8.77 -2.69
N ALA A 196 -5.40 9.84 -2.68
CA ALA A 196 -5.41 10.81 -1.60
C ALA A 196 -5.79 10.16 -0.27
N ILE A 197 -6.89 9.40 -0.24
CA ILE A 197 -7.36 8.71 0.96
C ILE A 197 -6.31 7.71 1.46
N ALA A 198 -5.72 6.90 0.56
CA ALA A 198 -4.67 5.96 0.94
C ALA A 198 -3.47 6.67 1.59
N ALA A 199 -3.01 7.77 1.00
CA ALA A 199 -1.92 8.57 1.55
C ALA A 199 -2.27 9.23 2.89
N MET A 200 -3.49 9.78 3.03
CA MET A 200 -3.97 10.37 4.29
C MET A 200 -3.92 9.35 5.43
N LEU A 201 -4.45 8.15 5.18
CA LEU A 201 -4.53 7.11 6.20
C LEU A 201 -3.14 6.62 6.62
N LEU A 202 -2.22 6.47 5.67
CA LEU A 202 -0.85 6.02 5.94
C LEU A 202 0.00 7.11 6.60
N ALA A 203 -0.12 8.38 6.21
CA ALA A 203 0.55 9.48 6.90
C ALA A 203 0.01 9.67 8.33
N GLY A 204 -1.32 9.56 8.51
CA GLY A 204 -1.93 9.55 9.84
C GLY A 204 -1.38 8.43 10.72
N ARG A 205 -1.18 7.22 10.16
CA ARG A 205 -0.47 6.12 10.82
C ARG A 205 0.96 6.53 11.21
N MET A 206 1.75 7.05 10.28
CA MET A 206 3.14 7.42 10.55
C MET A 206 3.27 8.52 11.62
N ALA A 207 2.41 9.54 11.57
CA ALA A 207 2.35 10.59 12.59
C ALA A 207 1.97 10.05 13.97
N SER A 208 1.04 9.08 14.03
CA SER A 208 0.68 8.42 15.29
C SER A 208 1.85 7.64 15.92
N LEU A 209 2.70 7.00 15.09
CA LEU A 209 3.91 6.31 15.55
C LEU A 209 4.97 7.27 16.08
N ARG A 210 4.97 8.52 15.61
CA ARG A 210 5.82 9.60 16.12
C ARG A 210 5.30 10.21 17.44
N ARG A 211 4.11 9.80 17.93
CA ARG A 211 3.44 10.32 19.13
C ARG A 211 3.13 11.83 19.05
N GLU A 212 2.81 12.29 17.85
CA GLU A 212 2.41 13.67 17.60
C GLU A 212 1.04 14.00 18.23
N PRO A 213 0.77 15.26 18.57
CA PRO A 213 -0.56 15.67 19.00
C PRO A 213 -1.57 15.51 17.86
N GLN A 214 -2.84 15.30 18.22
CA GLN A 214 -3.88 14.94 17.26
C GLN A 214 -4.04 15.97 16.12
N ALA A 215 -3.90 17.26 16.41
CA ALA A 215 -3.93 18.31 15.40
C ALA A 215 -2.78 18.21 14.38
N ALA A 216 -1.59 17.80 14.80
CA ALA A 216 -0.45 17.59 13.92
C ALA A 216 -0.66 16.34 13.05
N ILE A 217 -1.24 15.26 13.60
CA ILE A 217 -1.63 14.06 12.85
C ILE A 217 -2.61 14.42 11.73
N PHE A 218 -3.68 15.18 12.04
CA PHE A 218 -4.67 15.58 11.05
C PHE A 218 -4.07 16.44 9.94
N ARG A 219 -3.25 17.43 10.30
CA ARG A 219 -2.56 18.30 9.33
C ARG A 219 -1.63 17.50 8.43
N ASP A 220 -0.88 16.55 9.00
CA ASP A 220 0.05 15.71 8.24
C ASP A 220 -0.70 14.77 7.28
N ALA A 221 -1.75 14.11 7.77
CA ALA A 221 -2.62 13.28 6.95
C ALA A 221 -3.21 14.07 5.77
N LEU A 222 -3.84 15.22 6.03
CA LEU A 222 -4.43 16.06 4.99
C LEU A 222 -3.39 16.56 3.98
N GLY A 223 -2.21 16.95 4.45
CA GLY A 223 -1.12 17.34 3.56
C GLY A 223 -0.68 16.18 2.65
N ALA A 224 -0.59 14.97 3.18
CA ALA A 224 -0.18 13.80 2.39
C ALA A 224 -1.25 13.44 1.34
N GLY A 225 -2.52 13.56 1.73
CA GLY A 225 -3.65 13.40 0.83
C GLY A 225 -3.66 14.41 -0.29
N ALA A 226 -3.49 15.70 0.04
CA ALA A 226 -3.49 16.78 -0.95
C ALA A 226 -2.39 16.59 -2.00
N ILE A 227 -1.15 16.31 -1.57
CA ILE A 227 0.00 16.13 -2.48
C ILE A 227 -0.19 14.89 -3.37
N ASN A 228 -0.48 13.73 -2.77
CA ASN A 228 -0.62 12.49 -3.55
C ASN A 228 -1.88 12.49 -4.41
N GLY A 229 -2.98 13.11 -3.95
CA GLY A 229 -4.19 13.28 -4.74
C GLY A 229 -3.95 14.15 -5.97
N ALA A 230 -3.34 15.32 -5.78
CA ALA A 230 -3.01 16.23 -6.89
C ALA A 230 -2.03 15.58 -7.88
N ALA A 231 -0.97 14.93 -7.39
CA ALA A 231 -0.03 14.20 -8.23
C ALA A 231 -0.72 13.05 -8.99
N SER A 232 -1.64 12.33 -8.35
CA SER A 232 -2.37 11.23 -8.96
C SER A 232 -3.31 11.73 -10.07
N ILE A 233 -3.98 12.86 -9.86
CA ILE A 233 -4.80 13.52 -10.89
C ILE A 233 -3.92 13.91 -12.07
N LEU A 234 -2.77 14.54 -11.80
CA LEU A 234 -1.83 14.97 -12.83
C LEU A 234 -1.30 13.78 -13.64
N PHE A 235 -0.87 12.71 -12.98
CA PHE A 235 -0.36 11.51 -13.65
C PHE A 235 -1.43 10.82 -14.49
N ALA A 236 -2.66 10.72 -13.99
CA ALA A 236 -3.78 10.17 -14.74
C ALA A 236 -4.15 11.05 -15.95
N ALA A 237 -4.13 12.38 -15.79
CA ALA A 237 -4.42 13.32 -16.87
C ALA A 237 -3.33 13.31 -17.98
N LEU A 238 -2.07 13.14 -17.59
CA LEU A 238 -0.93 13.08 -18.52
C LEU A 238 -0.70 11.68 -19.13
N GLY A 239 -1.54 10.70 -18.80
CA GLY A 239 -1.41 9.33 -19.31
C GLY A 239 -0.11 8.64 -18.87
N ALA A 240 0.42 9.00 -17.69
CA ALA A 240 1.62 8.39 -17.13
C ALA A 240 1.51 6.87 -17.20
N ALA A 241 2.57 6.19 -17.65
CA ALA A 241 2.54 4.75 -17.82
C ALA A 241 2.04 4.06 -16.55
N ARG A 242 1.21 3.02 -16.72
CA ARG A 242 0.37 2.40 -15.68
C ARG A 242 1.05 2.13 -14.34
N LEU A 243 2.32 1.73 -14.36
CA LEU A 243 3.12 1.47 -13.16
C LEU A 243 3.93 2.69 -12.70
N ALA A 244 4.27 3.59 -13.62
CA ALA A 244 5.02 4.80 -13.35
C ALA A 244 4.22 5.75 -12.44
N GLY A 245 2.92 5.94 -12.69
CA GLY A 245 2.02 6.76 -11.86
C GLY A 245 2.04 6.36 -10.38
N PRO A 246 1.63 5.13 -10.02
CA PRO A 246 1.67 4.63 -8.65
C PRO A 246 3.07 4.65 -8.03
N ALA A 247 4.13 4.36 -8.80
CA ALA A 247 5.50 4.43 -8.31
C ALA A 247 5.88 5.87 -7.92
N GLY A 248 5.50 6.84 -8.75
CA GLY A 248 5.68 8.26 -8.44
C GLY A 248 4.98 8.68 -7.15
N LEU A 249 3.74 8.22 -6.93
CA LEU A 249 3.01 8.48 -5.68
C LEU A 249 3.70 7.88 -4.45
N ALA A 250 4.19 6.64 -4.56
CA ALA A 250 4.91 5.99 -3.48
C ALA A 250 6.20 6.75 -3.12
N ILE A 251 6.93 7.25 -4.13
CA ILE A 251 8.15 8.02 -3.92
C ILE A 251 7.85 9.41 -3.35
N LEU A 252 6.81 10.08 -3.83
CA LEU A 252 6.36 11.37 -3.27
C LEU A 252 5.96 11.23 -1.80
N PHE A 253 5.21 10.18 -1.47
CA PHE A 253 4.86 9.86 -0.09
C PHE A 253 6.10 9.58 0.75
N TYR A 254 7.02 8.73 0.26
CA TYR A 254 8.25 8.41 0.96
C TYR A 254 9.09 9.67 1.25
N ALA A 255 9.33 10.49 0.23
CA ALA A 255 10.10 11.73 0.36
C ALA A 255 9.46 12.71 1.35
N ARG A 256 8.12 12.82 1.32
CA ARG A 256 7.37 13.65 2.25
C ARG A 256 7.48 13.15 3.70
N GLU A 257 7.28 11.85 3.94
CA GLU A 257 7.38 11.29 5.29
C GLU A 257 8.82 11.33 5.82
N LEU A 258 9.81 11.20 4.94
CA LEU A 258 11.22 11.39 5.30
C LEU A 258 11.47 12.83 5.79
N TRP A 259 10.98 13.82 5.04
CA TRP A 259 11.06 15.24 5.44
C TRP A 259 10.31 15.54 6.75
N ALA A 260 9.12 14.98 6.92
CA ALA A 260 8.30 15.17 8.12
C ALA A 260 8.98 14.60 9.37
N ALA A 261 9.76 13.52 9.22
CA ALA A 261 10.50 12.90 10.31
C ALA A 261 11.80 13.65 10.69
N THR A 262 12.31 14.54 9.83
CA THR A 262 13.56 15.29 10.09
C THR A 262 13.34 16.43 11.10
N PRO A 263 14.21 16.60 12.12
CA PRO A 263 14.18 17.73 13.06
C PRO A 263 14.32 19.10 12.36
N GLU A 264 13.70 20.15 12.89
CA GLU A 264 13.63 21.48 12.24
C GLU A 264 15.01 22.12 11.95
N GLY A 265 16.01 21.85 12.78
CA GLY A 265 17.38 22.32 12.58
C GLY A 265 18.13 21.61 11.43
N GLU A 266 17.72 20.39 11.10
CA GLU A 266 18.35 19.55 10.06
C GLU A 266 17.59 19.58 8.73
N ARG A 267 16.35 20.10 8.71
CA ARG A 267 15.56 20.28 7.47
C ARG A 267 16.26 21.17 6.43
N ARG A 268 17.11 22.09 6.87
CA ARG A 268 17.91 22.95 5.98
C ARG A 268 19.23 22.31 5.52
N ASP A 269 19.51 21.07 5.91
CA ASP A 269 20.68 20.36 5.41
C ASP A 269 20.56 20.20 3.89
N GLN A 270 21.52 20.78 3.16
CA GLN A 270 21.59 20.75 1.72
C GLN A 270 21.62 19.31 1.19
N ARG A 271 22.19 18.37 1.95
CA ARG A 271 22.26 16.97 1.55
C ARG A 271 20.89 16.31 1.50
N LEU A 272 20.05 16.54 2.52
CA LEU A 272 18.68 16.02 2.56
C LEU A 272 17.83 16.64 1.44
N LEU A 273 17.97 17.95 1.23
CA LEU A 273 17.28 18.67 0.16
C LEU A 273 17.69 18.12 -1.22
N LEU A 274 18.98 17.87 -1.43
CA LEU A 274 19.49 17.28 -2.66
C LEU A 274 19.05 15.82 -2.83
N GLU A 275 18.96 15.03 -1.76
CA GLU A 275 18.51 13.64 -1.82
C GLU A 275 17.03 13.55 -2.20
N ILE A 276 16.18 14.37 -1.57
CA ILE A 276 14.75 14.49 -1.92
C ILE A 276 14.59 15.02 -3.34
N ALA A 277 15.32 16.09 -3.70
CA ALA A 277 15.26 16.66 -5.04
C ALA A 277 15.73 15.66 -6.09
N ALA A 278 16.81 14.91 -5.84
CA ALA A 278 17.31 13.88 -6.73
C ALA A 278 16.32 12.71 -6.86
N LEU A 279 15.70 12.26 -5.77
CA LEU A 279 14.64 11.23 -5.80
C LEU A 279 13.44 11.68 -6.63
N VAL A 280 12.95 12.90 -6.40
CA VAL A 280 11.82 13.46 -7.14
C VAL A 280 12.17 13.66 -8.61
N LEU A 281 13.34 14.21 -8.92
CA LEU A 281 13.81 14.43 -10.30
C LEU A 281 14.09 13.12 -11.03
N ALA A 282 14.71 12.14 -10.38
CA ALA A 282 14.95 10.82 -10.98
C ALA A 282 13.64 10.10 -11.26
N THR A 283 12.67 10.22 -10.36
CA THR A 283 11.32 9.67 -10.56
C THR A 283 10.60 10.37 -11.70
N ALA A 284 10.61 11.71 -11.72
CA ALA A 284 10.02 12.49 -12.79
C ALA A 284 10.67 12.15 -14.14
N ALA A 285 12.00 12.03 -14.20
CA ALA A 285 12.75 11.64 -15.39
C ALA A 285 12.43 10.21 -15.83
N ALA A 286 12.33 9.25 -14.90
CA ALA A 286 11.93 7.88 -15.21
C ALA A 286 10.49 7.81 -15.74
N MET A 287 9.56 8.56 -15.14
CA MET A 287 8.18 8.67 -15.61
C MET A 287 8.11 9.31 -17.00
N LEU A 288 8.91 10.35 -17.24
CA LEU A 288 9.00 11.03 -18.54
C LEU A 288 9.59 10.10 -19.60
N TRP A 289 10.65 9.35 -19.27
CA TRP A 289 11.27 8.39 -20.17
C TRP A 289 10.33 7.25 -20.54
N ILE A 290 9.63 6.66 -19.57
CA ILE A 290 8.65 5.59 -19.81
C ILE A 290 7.42 6.15 -20.57
N GLY A 291 7.07 7.42 -20.37
CA GLY A 291 5.99 8.11 -21.08
C GLY A 291 6.34 8.49 -22.53
N VAL A 292 7.60 8.84 -22.80
CA VAL A 292 8.11 9.23 -24.13
C VAL A 292 8.53 8.01 -24.97
N GLY A 293 8.89 6.89 -24.34
CA GLY A 293 9.26 5.64 -25.01
C GLY A 293 8.08 4.81 -25.56
N ARG A 294 6.90 5.42 -25.77
CA ARG A 294 5.72 4.79 -26.36
C ARG A 294 5.36 5.41 -27.69
#